data_AF-A0A2S9CW90-F1
#
_entry.id   AF-A0A2S9CW90-F1
#
_cell.length_a   1.000
_cell.length_b   1.000
_cell.length_c   1.000
_cell.angle_alpha   90.00
_cell.angle_beta   90.00
_cell.angle_gamma   90.00
#
_symmetry.space_group_name_H-M   'P 1'
#
loop_
_entity.id
_entity.type
_entity.pdbx_description
1 polymer ?
#
loop_
_entity_poly.entity_id
_entity_poly.type
_entity_poly.pdbx_seq_one_letter_code
_entity_poly.pdbx_strand_id
1 'polypeptide(L)'
;MKKLSMLMLAVCSTIAFAQKISDYKYVAVPEKFETFGEDYGLKGFLTKALTGKKYIVLPIIKDNWPSEAKGNFCNVVTADLLNDKNLFKNKVILQFKDCNNNMILESKGGSRIKEFEEGLQDALREAVIKVPVSNPVALLPASNNTAQHTSPEPVGSVASTVIPEANNYSNGKMDLQKIQIDSNQFILAKSGSSVPFAVFKTTSKNSVFIVKLADGNTTVGYFENGNIVIDIPQTDGRYSKEVFTAK
;
A
#
# COMPACT_ATOMS: atom_id res chain seq x y z
N MET A 1 13.71 57.20 6.16
CA MET A 1 12.67 56.21 5.81
C MET A 1 13.36 55.11 4.99
N LYS A 2 14.07 54.08 5.48
CA LYS A 2 13.90 53.11 6.59
C LYS A 2 12.74 52.11 6.44
N LYS A 3 12.36 51.70 5.22
CA LYS A 3 11.40 50.57 5.01
C LYS A 3 11.58 49.80 3.69
N LEU A 4 12.80 49.35 3.35
CA LEU A 4 12.96 48.40 2.24
C LEU A 4 14.02 47.31 2.46
N SER A 5 14.41 47.09 3.71
CA SER A 5 15.39 46.04 4.06
C SER A 5 14.80 45.16 5.14
N MET A 6 13.69 44.48 4.83
CA MET A 6 13.14 43.41 5.68
C MET A 6 12.21 42.48 4.91
N LEU A 7 12.60 42.06 3.71
CA LEU A 7 12.01 40.90 3.04
C LEU A 7 13.12 39.90 2.67
N MET A 8 13.93 39.58 3.68
CA MET A 8 14.98 38.58 3.60
C MET A 8 14.83 37.65 4.81
N LEU A 9 13.70 36.94 4.91
CA LEU A 9 13.54 35.79 5.79
C LEU A 9 12.24 35.07 5.48
N ALA A 10 12.33 33.95 4.78
CA ALA A 10 11.45 32.77 4.89
C ALA A 10 11.60 31.87 3.64
N VAL A 11 12.81 31.39 3.36
CA VAL A 11 12.93 30.10 2.67
C VAL A 11 12.86 29.07 3.78
N CYS A 12 11.64 28.64 4.13
CA CYS A 12 11.45 27.43 4.91
C CYS A 12 12.00 26.28 4.06
N SER A 13 13.24 25.88 4.32
CA SER A 13 13.80 24.61 3.89
C SER A 13 12.97 23.51 4.52
N THR A 14 11.85 23.13 3.91
CA THR A 14 11.24 21.84 4.17
C THR A 14 12.24 20.80 3.72
N ILE A 15 13.03 20.28 4.65
CA ILE A 15 13.83 19.08 4.44
C ILE A 15 12.79 17.98 4.24
N ALA A 16 12.39 17.75 2.99
CA ALA A 16 11.69 16.54 2.63
C ALA A 16 12.67 15.41 2.96
N PHE A 17 12.34 14.60 3.97
CA PHE A 17 13.05 13.37 4.23
C PHE A 17 12.86 12.48 3.01
N ALA A 18 13.79 12.56 2.05
CA ALA A 18 13.82 11.69 0.91
C ALA A 18 14.04 10.26 1.44
N GLN A 19 13.04 9.41 1.27
CA GLN A 19 13.12 8.01 1.67
C GLN A 19 14.22 7.34 0.86
N LYS A 20 15.18 6.71 1.55
CA LYS A 20 16.27 6.00 0.89
C LYS A 20 15.91 4.54 0.76
N ILE A 21 16.14 3.96 -0.42
CA ILE A 21 15.93 2.53 -0.65
C ILE A 21 16.73 1.64 0.32
N SER A 22 17.90 2.09 0.79
CA SER A 22 18.72 1.35 1.77
C SER A 22 18.01 1.09 3.10
N ASP A 23 17.03 1.93 3.45
CA ASP A 23 16.36 1.87 4.75
C ASP A 23 15.29 0.75 4.78
N TYR A 24 15.02 0.13 3.62
CA TYR A 24 14.03 -0.93 3.47
C TYR A 24 14.66 -2.31 3.56
N LYS A 25 13.98 -3.20 4.30
CA LYS A 25 14.33 -4.62 4.44
C LYS A 25 13.73 -5.47 3.32
N TYR A 26 12.53 -5.13 2.87
CA TYR A 26 11.75 -5.94 1.94
C TYR A 26 11.59 -5.25 0.58
N VAL A 27 11.69 -6.04 -0.49
CA VAL A 27 11.44 -5.59 -1.86
C VAL A 27 10.43 -6.52 -2.53
N ALA A 28 9.28 -6.00 -2.94
CA ALA A 28 8.31 -6.72 -3.76
C ALA A 28 8.73 -6.67 -5.23
N VAL A 29 8.83 -7.83 -5.87
CA VAL A 29 9.19 -7.97 -7.29
C VAL A 29 8.02 -8.66 -8.02
N PRO A 30 7.57 -8.13 -9.18
CA PRO A 30 6.51 -8.75 -9.96
C PRO A 30 6.98 -10.04 -10.64
N GLU A 31 6.01 -10.88 -11.01
CA GLU A 31 6.28 -12.12 -11.75
C GLU A 31 6.73 -11.86 -13.20
N LYS A 32 6.26 -10.76 -13.80
CA LYS A 32 6.59 -10.32 -15.15
C LYS A 32 6.73 -8.81 -15.18
N PHE A 33 7.56 -8.31 -16.08
CA PHE A 33 7.75 -6.88 -16.31
C PHE A 33 7.02 -6.47 -17.58
N GLU A 34 6.01 -5.60 -17.47
CA GLU A 34 5.04 -5.32 -18.54
C GLU A 34 5.66 -4.73 -19.81
N THR A 35 6.82 -4.08 -19.70
CA THR A 35 7.48 -3.41 -20.82
C THR A 35 8.34 -4.34 -21.70
N PHE A 36 8.48 -5.60 -21.32
CA PHE A 36 9.26 -6.61 -22.05
C PHE A 36 8.32 -7.60 -22.73
N GLY A 37 8.67 -8.00 -23.96
CA GLY A 37 7.87 -8.98 -24.72
C GLY A 37 8.02 -10.41 -24.19
N GLU A 38 9.12 -10.71 -23.51
CA GLU A 38 9.46 -12.01 -22.94
C GLU A 38 10.12 -11.82 -21.56
N ASP A 39 10.33 -12.91 -20.80
CA ASP A 39 10.89 -12.84 -19.44
C ASP A 39 12.39 -12.49 -19.42
N TYR A 40 13.15 -12.92 -20.44
CA TYR A 40 14.61 -12.74 -20.58
C TYR A 40 15.42 -13.08 -19.31
N GLY A 41 14.86 -13.90 -18.40
CA GLY A 41 15.47 -14.22 -17.10
C GLY A 41 15.63 -13.03 -16.14
N LEU A 42 14.96 -11.90 -16.40
CA LEU A 42 15.18 -10.64 -15.65
C LEU A 42 14.76 -10.74 -14.19
N LYS A 43 13.65 -11.43 -13.90
CA LYS A 43 13.17 -11.61 -12.52
C LYS A 43 14.18 -12.39 -11.69
N GLY A 44 14.68 -13.50 -12.23
CA GLY A 44 15.66 -14.36 -11.55
C GLY A 44 16.96 -13.61 -11.29
N PHE A 45 17.44 -12.86 -12.28
CA PHE A 45 18.62 -12.01 -12.14
C PHE A 45 18.42 -10.93 -11.07
N LEU A 46 17.33 -10.16 -11.15
CA LEU A 46 17.02 -9.08 -10.20
C LEU A 46 16.91 -9.62 -8.78
N THR A 47 16.18 -10.73 -8.59
CA THR A 47 16.01 -11.38 -7.29
C THR A 47 17.37 -11.74 -6.70
N LYS A 48 18.24 -12.41 -7.47
CA LYS A 48 19.58 -12.79 -7.02
C LYS A 48 20.43 -11.57 -6.66
N ALA A 49 20.36 -10.51 -7.46
CA ALA A 49 21.14 -9.30 -7.24
C ALA A 49 20.69 -8.51 -6.00
N LEU A 50 19.37 -8.43 -5.76
CA LEU A 50 18.79 -7.82 -4.56
C LEU A 50 19.09 -8.62 -3.29
N THR A 51 18.98 -9.95 -3.35
CA THR A 51 19.37 -10.83 -2.23
C THR A 51 20.85 -10.69 -1.90
N GLY A 52 21.72 -10.58 -2.91
CA GLY A 52 23.15 -10.27 -2.72
C GLY A 52 23.41 -8.92 -2.04
N LYS A 53 22.46 -7.98 -2.14
CA LYS A 53 22.45 -6.69 -1.44
C LYS A 53 21.66 -6.71 -0.12
N LYS A 54 21.40 -7.90 0.44
CA LYS A 54 20.73 -8.14 1.73
C LYS A 54 19.24 -7.77 1.79
N TYR A 55 18.58 -7.52 0.66
CA TYR A 55 17.14 -7.34 0.63
C TYR A 55 16.42 -8.71 0.70
N ILE A 56 15.28 -8.74 1.38
CA ILE A 56 14.36 -9.88 1.34
C ILE A 56 13.36 -9.65 0.21
N VAL A 57 13.44 -10.46 -0.84
CA VAL A 57 12.55 -10.36 -2.00
C VAL A 57 11.23 -11.05 -1.70
N LEU A 58 10.13 -10.34 -1.91
CA LEU A 58 8.76 -10.81 -1.74
C LEU A 58 8.04 -10.84 -3.09
N PRO A 59 7.05 -11.73 -3.29
CA PRO A 59 6.18 -11.66 -4.46
C PRO A 59 5.34 -10.38 -4.42
N ILE A 60 4.85 -9.89 -5.55
CA ILE A 60 3.93 -8.72 -5.55
C ILE A 60 2.61 -9.01 -4.81
N ILE A 61 2.23 -10.28 -4.70
CA ILE A 61 1.02 -10.73 -4.01
C ILE A 61 1.22 -10.63 -2.50
N LYS A 62 0.62 -9.61 -1.88
CA LYS A 62 0.73 -9.29 -0.45
C LYS A 62 0.29 -10.41 0.49
N ASP A 63 -0.63 -11.26 0.05
CA ASP A 63 -1.11 -12.40 0.86
C ASP A 63 -0.02 -13.41 1.18
N ASN A 64 1.06 -13.43 0.39
CA ASN A 64 2.20 -14.33 0.59
C ASN A 64 3.32 -13.68 1.44
N TRP A 65 3.12 -12.46 1.93
CA TRP A 65 4.13 -11.75 2.72
C TRP A 65 4.22 -12.27 4.16
N PRO A 66 5.40 -12.18 4.79
CA PRO A 66 5.54 -12.45 6.22
C PRO A 66 4.71 -11.44 7.04
N SER A 67 4.32 -11.84 8.25
CA SER A 67 3.49 -11.04 9.15
C SER A 67 4.10 -9.65 9.44
N GLU A 68 5.42 -9.55 9.56
CA GLU A 68 6.14 -8.28 9.75
C GLU A 68 5.93 -7.29 8.58
N ALA A 69 5.99 -7.78 7.35
CA ALA A 69 5.77 -6.97 6.15
C ALA A 69 4.28 -6.65 5.93
N LYS A 70 3.37 -7.52 6.40
CA LYS A 70 1.92 -7.27 6.39
C LYS A 70 1.50 -6.26 7.46
N GLY A 71 2.17 -6.26 8.61
CA GLY A 71 1.90 -5.34 9.72
C GLY A 71 2.25 -3.89 9.39
N ASN A 72 3.15 -3.67 8.43
CA ASN A 72 3.43 -2.35 7.88
C ASN A 72 3.91 -2.47 6.42
N PHE A 73 3.00 -2.24 5.47
CA PHE A 73 3.28 -2.32 4.03
C PHE A 73 4.29 -1.28 3.56
N CYS A 74 4.42 -0.16 4.27
CA CYS A 74 5.41 0.87 3.98
C CYS A 74 6.82 0.46 4.41
N ASN A 75 7.02 -0.73 4.95
CA ASN A 75 8.35 -1.34 5.10
C ASN A 75 8.77 -2.14 3.87
N VAL A 76 7.91 -2.19 2.84
CA VAL A 76 8.17 -2.88 1.58
C VAL A 76 8.19 -1.89 0.44
N VAL A 77 9.28 -1.89 -0.33
CA VAL A 77 9.36 -1.16 -1.59
C VAL A 77 9.00 -2.06 -2.75
N THR A 78 8.41 -1.50 -3.79
CA THR A 78 8.13 -2.22 -5.03
C THR A 78 9.24 -1.96 -6.03
N ALA A 79 9.85 -3.01 -6.56
CA ALA A 79 10.81 -2.91 -7.66
C ALA A 79 10.14 -3.23 -8.99
N ASP A 80 10.46 -2.46 -10.02
CA ASP A 80 9.96 -2.64 -11.38
C ASP A 80 11.08 -2.40 -12.41
N LEU A 81 10.94 -3.02 -13.59
CA LEU A 81 11.85 -2.86 -14.71
C LEU A 81 11.10 -2.30 -15.92
N LEU A 82 11.66 -1.25 -16.50
CA LEU A 82 11.20 -0.66 -17.75
C LEU A 82 12.23 -0.85 -18.84
N ASN A 83 11.79 -1.28 -20.02
CA ASN A 83 12.59 -1.31 -21.24
C ASN A 83 12.75 0.13 -21.80
N ASP A 84 13.97 0.68 -21.73
CA ASP A 84 14.30 1.98 -22.32
C ASP A 84 14.61 1.80 -23.81
N LYS A 85 13.55 1.74 -24.61
CA LYS A 85 13.61 1.43 -26.05
C LYS A 85 14.74 2.18 -26.76
N ASN A 86 15.68 1.44 -27.35
CA ASN A 86 16.74 1.97 -28.20
C ASN A 86 17.03 0.99 -29.33
N LEU A 87 17.18 1.49 -30.56
CA LEU A 87 17.40 0.67 -31.76
C LEU A 87 18.75 -0.04 -31.79
N PHE A 88 19.75 0.44 -31.04
CA PHE A 88 21.14 0.00 -31.19
C PHE A 88 21.73 -0.66 -29.94
N LYS A 89 21.04 -0.58 -28.80
CA LYS A 89 21.54 -1.05 -27.50
C LYS A 89 20.40 -1.53 -26.63
N ASN A 90 20.66 -2.59 -25.88
CA ASN A 90 19.78 -3.05 -24.82
C ASN A 90 19.87 -2.08 -23.63
N LYS A 91 18.73 -1.62 -23.12
CA LYS A 91 18.69 -0.71 -21.96
C LYS A 91 17.54 -1.04 -21.03
N VAL A 92 17.79 -0.86 -19.75
CA VAL A 92 16.84 -1.12 -18.68
C VAL A 92 16.84 0.05 -17.71
N ILE A 93 15.64 0.42 -17.24
CA ILE A 93 15.43 1.31 -16.11
C ILE A 93 14.89 0.48 -14.96
N LEU A 94 15.66 0.38 -13.89
CA LEU A 94 15.25 -0.21 -12.62
C LEU A 94 14.67 0.88 -11.73
N GLN A 95 13.42 0.72 -11.32
CA GLN A 95 12.71 1.67 -10.46
C GLN A 95 12.33 1.03 -9.15
N PHE A 96 12.41 1.80 -8.07
CA PHE A 96 11.87 1.46 -6.76
C PHE A 96 10.85 2.49 -6.36
N LYS A 97 9.69 2.02 -5.90
CA LYS A 97 8.59 2.84 -5.40
C LYS A 97 8.28 2.50 -3.95
N ASP A 98 7.91 3.50 -3.17
CA ASP A 98 7.38 3.31 -1.82
C ASP A 98 5.93 2.76 -1.85
N CYS A 99 5.34 2.56 -0.68
CA CYS A 99 3.94 2.14 -0.53
C CYS A 99 2.91 3.14 -1.09
N ASN A 100 3.31 4.40 -1.27
CA ASN A 100 2.49 5.48 -1.81
C ASN A 100 2.72 5.67 -3.33
N ASN A 101 3.44 4.74 -3.97
CA ASN A 101 3.85 4.79 -5.38
C ASN A 101 4.80 5.95 -5.73
N ASN A 102 5.43 6.59 -4.74
CA ASN A 102 6.47 7.59 -4.97
C ASN A 102 7.75 6.90 -5.41
N MET A 103 8.37 7.40 -6.47
CA MET A 103 9.68 6.92 -6.92
C MET A 103 10.77 7.34 -5.94
N ILE A 104 11.41 6.36 -5.31
CA ILE A 104 12.49 6.61 -4.32
C ILE A 104 13.88 6.36 -4.90
N LEU A 105 13.99 5.52 -5.93
CA LEU A 105 15.21 5.31 -6.68
C LEU A 105 14.88 4.96 -8.13
N GLU A 106 15.57 5.59 -9.07
CA GLU A 106 15.63 5.19 -10.47
C GLU A 106 17.08 4.96 -10.86
N SER A 107 17.36 3.84 -11.52
CA SER A 107 18.68 3.50 -12.03
C SER A 107 18.60 2.99 -13.46
N LYS A 108 19.36 3.63 -14.34
CA LYS A 108 19.50 3.22 -15.73
C LYS A 108 20.78 2.42 -15.93
N GLY A 109 20.70 1.36 -16.72
CA GLY A 109 21.83 0.58 -17.20
C GLY A 109 21.67 0.22 -18.68
N GLY A 110 22.78 -0.03 -19.37
CA GLY A 110 22.77 -0.36 -20.79
C GLY A 110 23.82 -1.39 -21.15
N SER A 111 23.60 -2.10 -22.25
CA SER A 111 24.56 -3.06 -22.79
C SER A 111 24.81 -2.83 -24.27
N ARG A 112 26.02 -3.20 -24.70
CA ARG A 112 26.43 -3.25 -26.11
C ARG A 112 26.23 -4.62 -26.72
N ILE A 113 25.92 -5.63 -25.91
CA ILE A 113 25.55 -6.98 -26.37
C ILE A 113 24.20 -6.85 -27.09
N LYS A 114 24.10 -7.42 -28.29
CA LYS A 114 22.92 -7.25 -29.16
C LYS A 114 21.85 -8.29 -28.84
N GLU A 115 22.28 -9.48 -28.44
CA GLU A 115 21.47 -10.60 -27.99
C GLU A 115 20.61 -10.14 -26.81
N PHE A 116 19.28 -10.21 -26.95
CA PHE A 116 18.35 -9.59 -25.99
C PHE A 116 18.48 -10.15 -24.58
N GLU A 117 18.51 -11.47 -24.42
CA GLU A 117 18.59 -12.08 -23.09
C GLU A 117 19.88 -11.69 -22.36
N GLU A 118 21.04 -11.89 -23.00
CA GLU A 118 22.34 -11.55 -22.43
C GLU A 118 22.50 -10.04 -22.23
N GLY A 119 22.09 -9.24 -23.23
CA GLY A 119 22.23 -7.79 -23.22
C GLY A 119 21.30 -7.10 -22.23
N LEU A 120 20.08 -7.61 -22.01
CA LEU A 120 19.18 -7.06 -21.00
C LEU A 120 19.60 -7.45 -19.58
N GLN A 121 20.10 -8.68 -19.37
CA GLN A 121 20.70 -9.07 -18.09
C GLN A 121 21.96 -8.26 -17.77
N ASP A 122 22.78 -7.97 -18.78
CA ASP A 122 23.96 -7.11 -18.63
C ASP A 122 23.59 -5.64 -18.36
N ALA A 123 22.60 -5.10 -19.07
CA ALA A 123 22.06 -3.77 -18.77
C ALA A 123 21.49 -3.70 -17.34
N LEU A 124 20.80 -4.74 -16.89
CA LEU A 124 20.29 -4.84 -15.53
C LEU A 124 21.42 -4.93 -14.49
N ARG A 125 22.52 -5.64 -14.81
CA ARG A 125 23.73 -5.66 -13.98
C ARG A 125 24.25 -4.26 -13.72
N GLU A 126 24.38 -3.43 -14.76
CA GLU A 126 24.79 -2.03 -14.62
C GLU A 126 23.80 -1.23 -13.76
N ALA A 127 22.50 -1.40 -13.98
CA ALA A 127 21.47 -0.69 -13.23
C ALA A 127 21.52 -1.02 -11.73
N VAL A 128 21.75 -2.29 -11.37
CA VAL A 128 21.78 -2.73 -9.96
C VAL A 128 23.01 -2.20 -9.21
N ILE A 129 24.10 -1.80 -9.88
CA ILE A 129 25.28 -1.23 -9.20
C ILE A 129 24.90 -0.02 -8.34
N LYS A 130 23.97 0.82 -8.82
CA LYS A 130 23.52 2.04 -8.12
C LYS A 130 22.58 1.77 -6.95
N VAL A 131 22.12 0.53 -6.78
CA VAL A 131 21.28 0.13 -5.66
C VAL A 131 22.17 -0.07 -4.43
N PRO A 132 21.98 0.67 -3.33
CA PRO A 132 22.76 0.47 -2.11
C PRO A 132 22.41 -0.86 -1.45
N VAL A 133 23.30 -1.36 -0.59
CA VAL A 133 23.03 -2.53 0.26
C VAL A 133 21.96 -2.15 1.28
N SER A 134 21.03 -3.07 1.55
CA SER A 134 20.01 -2.90 2.59
C SER A 134 20.68 -2.75 3.96
N ASN A 135 20.31 -1.69 4.66
CA ASN A 135 20.70 -1.39 6.04
C ASN A 135 19.48 -0.79 6.76
N PRO A 136 18.47 -1.61 7.08
CA PRO A 136 17.26 -1.11 7.71
C PRO A 136 17.60 -0.55 9.07
N VAL A 137 17.46 0.78 9.22
CA VAL A 137 17.46 1.42 10.53
C VAL A 137 16.24 0.91 11.27
N ALA A 138 16.36 0.53 12.54
CA ALA A 138 15.23 0.06 13.35
C ALA A 138 14.05 1.02 13.17
N LEU A 139 13.03 0.54 12.46
CA LEU A 139 11.86 1.32 12.14
C LEU A 139 11.23 1.71 13.47
N LEU A 140 11.23 3.02 13.75
CA LEU A 140 10.52 3.53 14.90
C LEU A 140 9.07 3.01 14.80
N PRO A 141 8.51 2.43 15.89
CA PRO A 141 7.08 2.17 15.91
C PRO A 141 6.37 3.47 15.54
N ALA A 142 5.34 3.40 14.70
CA ALA A 142 4.50 4.54 14.40
C ALA A 142 4.17 5.23 15.73
N SER A 143 4.64 6.46 15.90
CA SER A 143 4.47 7.20 17.14
C SER A 143 2.98 7.42 17.34
N ASN A 144 2.40 6.71 18.29
CA ASN A 144 1.13 7.09 18.90
C ASN A 144 1.35 8.43 19.60
N ASN A 145 1.10 9.53 18.89
CA ASN A 145 0.95 10.84 19.50
C ASN A 145 -0.52 11.23 19.47
N THR A 146 -1.19 10.85 20.56
CA THR A 146 -2.34 11.56 21.11
C THR A 146 -1.89 12.97 21.51
N ALA A 147 -2.25 14.00 20.75
CA ALA A 147 -2.22 15.38 21.22
C ALA A 147 -3.22 16.26 20.44
N GLN A 148 -4.34 16.48 21.12
CA GLN A 148 -5.34 17.52 20.99
C GLN A 148 -4.75 18.92 20.71
N HIS A 149 -5.25 19.61 19.68
CA HIS A 149 -5.32 21.08 19.67
C HIS A 149 -6.43 21.61 18.75
N THR A 150 -7.08 22.66 19.26
CA THR A 150 -8.39 23.20 18.93
C THR A 150 -8.30 24.44 18.00
N SER A 151 -9.20 24.51 16.99
CA SER A 151 -9.86 25.73 16.40
C SER A 151 -9.04 26.72 15.53
N PRO A 152 -9.64 27.57 14.64
CA PRO A 152 -10.94 27.55 13.94
C PRO A 152 -10.85 27.64 12.39
N GLU A 153 -12.00 27.42 11.75
CA GLU A 153 -12.36 27.53 10.33
C GLU A 153 -12.11 28.92 9.67
N PRO A 154 -12.14 29.03 8.31
CA PRO A 154 -13.42 29.32 7.65
C PRO A 154 -13.70 28.59 6.31
N VAL A 155 -14.84 27.89 6.30
CA VAL A 155 -15.98 27.86 5.35
C VAL A 155 -15.72 27.93 3.83
N GLY A 156 -16.15 26.86 3.14
CA GLY A 156 -16.35 26.78 1.69
C GLY A 156 -17.16 25.56 1.24
N SER A 157 -18.42 25.49 1.69
CA SER A 157 -19.53 24.54 1.40
C SER A 157 -19.55 23.79 0.06
N VAL A 158 -19.77 22.46 0.10
CA VAL A 158 -20.99 21.83 -0.45
C VAL A 158 -21.28 20.47 0.21
N ALA A 159 -22.57 20.20 0.41
CA ALA A 159 -23.17 19.18 1.24
C ALA A 159 -22.78 17.71 0.94
N SER A 160 -22.51 16.96 2.01
CA SER A 160 -22.91 15.57 2.15
C SER A 160 -23.15 15.27 3.63
N THR A 161 -24.31 14.72 3.92
CA THR A 161 -24.77 14.25 5.23
C THR A 161 -23.75 13.29 5.85
N VAL A 162 -22.90 13.81 6.73
CA VAL A 162 -22.05 13.03 7.63
C VAL A 162 -22.89 12.59 8.82
N ILE A 163 -23.26 11.32 8.82
CA ILE A 163 -23.82 10.62 9.98
C ILE A 163 -22.64 10.37 10.94
N PRO A 164 -22.81 10.56 12.26
CA PRO A 164 -21.73 10.30 13.23
C PRO A 164 -21.25 8.86 13.10
N GLU A 165 -19.95 8.63 12.92
CA GLU A 165 -19.37 7.30 12.94
C GLU A 165 -19.42 6.75 14.37
N ALA A 166 -20.50 6.03 14.68
CA ALA A 166 -20.51 5.17 15.85
C ALA A 166 -19.43 4.09 15.67
N ASN A 167 -18.62 3.89 16.72
CA ASN A 167 -17.56 2.87 16.73
C ASN A 167 -18.08 1.48 17.13
N ASN A 168 -19.29 1.41 17.70
CA ASN A 168 -19.91 0.17 18.15
C ASN A 168 -21.23 -0.05 17.40
N TYR A 169 -21.49 -1.30 17.04
CA TYR A 169 -22.70 -1.73 16.37
C TYR A 169 -23.27 -2.98 17.02
N SER A 170 -24.59 -3.13 16.99
CA SER A 170 -25.29 -4.27 17.58
C SER A 170 -26.48 -4.70 16.74
N ASN A 171 -26.72 -6.01 16.65
CA ASN A 171 -27.95 -6.59 16.11
C ASN A 171 -28.87 -7.15 17.22
N GLY A 172 -28.63 -6.77 18.48
CA GLY A 172 -29.34 -7.28 19.66
C GLY A 172 -28.89 -8.67 20.14
N LYS A 173 -28.18 -9.44 19.31
CA LYS A 173 -27.59 -10.75 19.68
C LYS A 173 -26.10 -10.65 19.97
N MET A 174 -25.41 -9.76 19.26
CA MET A 174 -23.97 -9.56 19.38
C MET A 174 -23.60 -8.08 19.26
N ASP A 175 -22.58 -7.69 20.01
CA ASP A 175 -21.98 -6.37 19.97
C ASP A 175 -20.63 -6.46 19.25
N LEU A 176 -20.45 -5.58 18.27
CA LEU A 176 -19.30 -5.55 17.37
C LEU A 176 -18.72 -4.15 17.30
N GLN A 177 -17.40 -4.07 17.31
CA GLN A 177 -16.67 -2.83 17.09
C GLN A 177 -16.33 -2.71 15.61
N LYS A 178 -16.63 -1.56 15.03
CA LYS A 178 -16.10 -1.17 13.72
C LYS A 178 -14.68 -0.67 13.92
N ILE A 179 -13.72 -1.33 13.28
CA ILE A 179 -12.32 -0.94 13.30
C ILE A 179 -11.93 -0.64 11.86
N GLN A 180 -11.61 0.61 11.59
CA GLN A 180 -11.08 1.01 10.28
C GLN A 180 -9.66 0.48 10.15
N ILE A 181 -9.39 -0.26 9.07
CA ILE A 181 -8.05 -0.81 8.79
C ILE A 181 -7.29 0.12 7.86
N ASP A 182 -7.94 0.58 6.78
CA ASP A 182 -7.43 1.57 5.84
C ASP A 182 -8.60 2.28 5.14
N SER A 183 -8.35 3.15 4.14
CA SER A 183 -9.43 3.90 3.46
C SER A 183 -10.45 3.02 2.72
N ASN A 184 -10.06 1.80 2.37
CA ASN A 184 -10.78 0.87 1.51
C ASN A 184 -11.23 -0.38 2.27
N GLN A 185 -10.87 -0.52 3.55
CA GLN A 185 -11.16 -1.69 4.35
C GLN A 185 -11.45 -1.35 5.81
N PHE A 186 -12.49 -1.96 6.35
CA PHE A 186 -12.77 -2.00 7.79
C PHE A 186 -13.22 -3.39 8.21
N ILE A 187 -13.20 -3.66 9.51
CA ILE A 187 -13.68 -4.91 10.08
C ILE A 187 -14.76 -4.65 11.13
N LEU A 188 -15.62 -5.65 11.33
CA LEU A 188 -16.43 -5.79 12.52
C LEU A 188 -15.83 -6.89 13.39
N ALA A 189 -15.49 -6.57 14.64
CA ALA A 189 -14.85 -7.49 15.57
C ALA A 189 -15.60 -7.55 16.90
N LYS A 190 -15.70 -8.76 17.48
CA LYS A 190 -16.20 -8.94 18.84
C LYS A 190 -15.05 -8.69 19.83
N SER A 191 -15.32 -7.93 20.90
CA SER A 191 -14.33 -7.67 21.94
C SER A 191 -13.80 -9.00 22.53
N GLY A 192 -12.47 -9.14 22.60
CA GLY A 192 -11.79 -10.34 23.08
C GLY A 192 -11.65 -11.49 22.06
N SER A 193 -12.09 -11.32 20.81
CA SER A 193 -11.88 -12.31 19.73
C SER A 193 -10.67 -11.94 18.88
N SER A 194 -9.78 -12.90 18.63
CA SER A 194 -8.66 -12.74 17.67
C SER A 194 -9.09 -12.87 16.21
N VAL A 195 -10.33 -13.32 15.95
CA VAL A 195 -10.90 -13.47 14.61
C VAL A 195 -11.99 -12.41 14.41
N PRO A 196 -11.92 -11.58 13.35
CA PRO A 196 -12.97 -10.63 13.03
C PRO A 196 -14.25 -11.37 12.63
N PHE A 197 -15.40 -10.82 12.99
CA PHE A 197 -16.70 -11.35 12.57
C PHE A 197 -16.89 -11.20 11.06
N ALA A 198 -16.52 -10.05 10.52
CA ALA A 198 -16.62 -9.75 9.10
C ALA A 198 -15.57 -8.71 8.68
N VAL A 199 -15.04 -8.87 7.46
CA VAL A 199 -14.07 -7.97 6.83
C VAL A 199 -14.72 -7.32 5.62
N PHE A 200 -14.80 -6.00 5.59
CA PHE A 200 -15.46 -5.22 4.55
C PHE A 200 -14.41 -4.56 3.66
N LYS A 201 -14.48 -4.78 2.35
CA LYS A 201 -13.66 -4.10 1.34
C LYS A 201 -14.55 -3.23 0.46
N THR A 202 -14.18 -1.97 0.27
CA THR A 202 -14.90 -1.04 -0.61
C THR A 202 -14.98 -1.56 -2.03
N THR A 203 -16.13 -1.38 -2.66
CA THR A 203 -16.31 -1.62 -4.11
C THR A 203 -16.23 -0.31 -4.89
N SER A 204 -16.37 -0.39 -6.21
CA SER A 204 -16.57 0.79 -7.06
C SER A 204 -17.89 1.52 -6.80
N LYS A 205 -18.84 0.89 -6.09
CA LYS A 205 -20.11 1.51 -5.68
C LYS A 205 -19.99 2.01 -4.26
N ASN A 206 -20.23 3.31 -4.07
CA ASN A 206 -20.24 3.95 -2.76
C ASN A 206 -21.20 3.23 -1.81
N SER A 207 -20.76 3.08 -0.56
CA SER A 207 -21.51 2.42 0.53
C SER A 207 -21.84 0.94 0.30
N VAL A 208 -21.22 0.28 -0.69
CA VAL A 208 -21.33 -1.16 -0.93
C VAL A 208 -19.96 -1.82 -0.83
N PHE A 209 -19.91 -2.94 -0.13
CA PHE A 209 -18.70 -3.64 0.25
C PHE A 209 -18.76 -5.11 -0.14
N ILE A 210 -17.61 -5.67 -0.52
CA ILE A 210 -17.40 -7.11 -0.49
C ILE A 210 -17.05 -7.49 0.95
N VAL A 211 -17.83 -8.41 1.51
CA VAL A 211 -17.71 -8.85 2.88
C VAL A 211 -17.20 -10.28 2.93
N LYS A 212 -16.11 -10.50 3.66
CA LYS A 212 -15.64 -11.85 4.00
C LYS A 212 -16.02 -12.14 5.45
N LEU A 213 -16.85 -13.16 5.66
CA LEU A 213 -17.30 -13.60 6.97
C LEU A 213 -16.24 -14.46 7.67
N ALA A 214 -16.39 -14.63 8.98
CA ALA A 214 -15.48 -15.44 9.81
C ALA A 214 -15.35 -16.90 9.36
N ASP A 215 -16.39 -17.45 8.73
CA ASP A 215 -16.40 -18.81 8.15
C ASP A 215 -15.65 -18.91 6.81
N GLY A 216 -15.18 -17.78 6.28
CA GLY A 216 -14.48 -17.68 5.00
C GLY A 216 -15.37 -17.38 3.80
N ASN A 217 -16.70 -17.42 3.95
CA ASN A 217 -17.64 -17.13 2.88
C ASN A 217 -17.60 -15.65 2.49
N THR A 218 -17.80 -15.39 1.20
CA THR A 218 -17.83 -14.03 0.65
C THR A 218 -19.26 -13.64 0.29
N THR A 219 -19.67 -12.45 0.71
CA THR A 219 -20.99 -11.88 0.47
C THR A 219 -20.91 -10.37 0.27
N VAL A 220 -22.05 -9.69 0.25
CA VAL A 220 -22.18 -8.24 0.11
C VAL A 220 -22.66 -7.64 1.42
N GLY A 221 -22.14 -6.45 1.73
CA GLY A 221 -22.65 -5.61 2.80
C GLY A 221 -22.73 -4.17 2.36
N TYR A 222 -23.56 -3.38 3.02
CA TYR A 222 -23.78 -1.99 2.64
C TYR A 222 -24.20 -1.14 3.85
N PHE A 223 -24.01 0.17 3.74
CA PHE A 223 -24.56 1.12 4.72
C PHE A 223 -25.99 1.52 4.33
N GLU A 224 -26.91 1.46 5.29
CA GLU A 224 -28.30 1.88 5.12
C GLU A 224 -28.78 2.59 6.39
N ASN A 225 -29.12 3.87 6.28
CA ASN A 225 -29.61 4.70 7.40
C ASN A 225 -28.69 4.71 8.65
N GLY A 226 -27.36 4.67 8.45
CA GLY A 226 -26.38 4.62 9.54
C GLY A 226 -26.13 3.22 10.12
N ASN A 227 -26.83 2.20 9.61
CA ASN A 227 -26.63 0.80 9.98
C ASN A 227 -25.70 0.11 8.99
N ILE A 228 -25.02 -0.93 9.48
CA ILE A 228 -24.30 -1.88 8.62
C ILE A 228 -25.23 -3.06 8.35
N VAL A 229 -25.53 -3.29 7.08
CA VAL A 229 -26.33 -4.44 6.64
C VAL A 229 -25.40 -5.44 5.95
N ILE A 230 -25.53 -6.73 6.28
CA ILE A 230 -24.81 -7.82 5.62
C ILE A 230 -25.83 -8.83 5.10
N ASP A 231 -25.70 -9.21 3.84
CA ASP A 231 -26.48 -10.30 3.27
C ASP A 231 -25.81 -11.63 3.65
N ILE A 232 -26.43 -12.41 4.53
CA ILE A 232 -25.89 -13.69 5.00
C ILE A 232 -26.44 -14.84 4.13
N PRO A 233 -25.57 -15.61 3.43
CA PRO A 233 -26.01 -16.75 2.64
C PRO A 233 -26.63 -17.83 3.53
N GLN A 234 -27.76 -18.38 3.08
CA GLN A 234 -28.49 -19.47 3.73
C GLN A 234 -28.21 -20.79 3.01
N THR A 235 -28.47 -21.92 3.68
CA THR A 235 -28.25 -23.27 3.14
C THR A 235 -29.16 -23.60 1.94
N ASP A 236 -30.25 -22.87 1.76
CA ASP A 236 -31.19 -23.00 0.65
C ASP A 236 -30.85 -22.12 -0.57
N GLY A 237 -29.69 -21.45 -0.54
CA GLY A 237 -29.22 -20.56 -1.61
C GLY A 237 -29.83 -19.16 -1.58
N ARG A 238 -30.69 -18.84 -0.60
CA ARG A 238 -31.19 -17.47 -0.39
C ARG A 238 -30.24 -16.66 0.49
N TYR A 239 -30.50 -15.36 0.58
CA TYR A 239 -29.77 -14.45 1.46
C TYR A 239 -30.73 -13.88 2.51
N SER A 240 -30.25 -13.78 3.75
CA SER A 240 -30.96 -13.11 4.85
C SER A 240 -30.21 -11.86 5.26
N LYS A 241 -30.94 -10.77 5.53
CA LYS A 241 -30.32 -9.52 5.99
C LYS A 241 -30.05 -9.58 7.49
N GLU A 242 -28.80 -9.34 7.88
CA GLU A 242 -28.42 -9.03 9.26
C GLU A 242 -28.12 -7.54 9.36
N VAL A 243 -28.81 -6.85 10.27
CA VAL A 243 -28.71 -5.39 10.45
C VAL A 243 -28.04 -5.08 11.77
N PHE A 244 -26.89 -4.41 11.70
CA PHE A 244 -26.14 -3.94 12.84
C PHE A 244 -26.37 -2.44 13.00
N THR A 245 -27.05 -2.07 14.08
CA THR A 245 -27.41 -0.69 14.41
C THR A 245 -26.29 -0.05 15.21
N ALA A 246 -25.91 1.17 14.83
CA ALA A 246 -24.98 2.00 15.58
C ALA A 246 -25.45 2.18 17.04
N LYS A 247 -24.54 1.99 18.00
CA LYS A 247 -24.75 2.22 19.43
C LYS A 247 -23.99 3.45 19.93
#